data_AF-A0A7S3YWG5-F1
#
_entry.id   AF-A0A7S3YWG5-F1
#
_cell.length_a   1.000
_cell.length_b   1.000
_cell.length_c   1.000
_cell.angle_alpha   90.00
_cell.angle_beta   90.00
_cell.angle_gamma   90.00
#
_symmetry.space_group_name_H-M   'P 1'
#
loop_
_entity.id
_entity.type
_entity.pdbx_description
1 polymer ?
#
loop_
_entity_poly.entity_id
_entity_poly.type
_entity_poly.pdbx_seq_one_letter_code
_entity_poly.pdbx_strand_id
1 'polypeptide(L)'
;MHKHVLIYGPWLFLSLLGGMSQVSQMKKKYIGYTHFVKLAIEFGGRLILLRDDIECYYLNGGEVHRMEKDCFYDLSIIKADVVAVIPKDAGTFQGIKTLPGDAFRDNANRVGAALSF
;
A
#
# COMPACT_ATOMS: atom_id res chain seq x y z
N MET A 1 -18.89 -20.58 -3.29
CA MET A 1 -18.32 -19.24 -3.03
C MET A 1 -17.42 -19.32 -1.80
N HIS A 2 -16.13 -19.54 -1.99
CA HIS A 2 -15.17 -19.58 -0.89
C HIS A 2 -14.66 -18.16 -0.62
N LYS A 3 -15.01 -17.62 0.55
CA LYS A 3 -14.48 -16.35 1.05
C LYS A 3 -13.14 -16.65 1.72
N HIS A 4 -12.03 -16.33 1.05
CA HIS A 4 -10.72 -16.38 1.67
C HIS A 4 -10.46 -15.06 2.39
N VAL A 5 -10.43 -15.09 3.71
CA VAL A 5 -9.92 -13.99 4.54
C VAL A 5 -8.46 -14.33 4.84
N LEU A 6 -7.52 -13.67 4.15
CA LEU A 6 -6.09 -13.79 4.42
C LEU A 6 -5.71 -12.78 5.51
N ILE A 7 -5.52 -13.29 6.73
CA ILE A 7 -4.97 -12.53 7.86
C ILE A 7 -3.45 -12.78 7.88
N TYR A 8 -2.66 -11.82 7.40
CA TYR A 8 -1.20 -11.89 7.49
C TYR A 8 -0.74 -11.49 8.90
N GLY A 9 -0.34 -12.49 9.69
CA GLY A 9 0.34 -12.29 10.97
C GLY A 9 1.83 -11.91 10.79
N PRO A 10 2.41 -11.13 11.72
CA PRO A 10 3.79 -10.61 11.62
C PRO A 10 4.90 -11.69 11.64
N TRP A 11 4.57 -12.94 11.95
CA TRP A 11 5.56 -14.00 12.20
C TRP A 11 6.17 -14.63 10.93
N LEU A 12 5.49 -14.58 9.78
CA LEU A 12 6.00 -15.22 8.56
C LEU A 12 7.12 -14.43 7.86
N PHE A 13 7.30 -13.15 8.21
CA PHE A 13 8.27 -12.26 7.56
C PHE A 13 9.63 -12.19 8.28
N LEU A 14 9.66 -12.55 9.57
CA LEU A 14 10.84 -12.37 10.43
C LEU A 14 11.94 -13.42 10.20
N SER A 15 11.61 -14.62 9.69
CA SER A 15 12.56 -15.72 9.52
C SER A 15 13.50 -15.59 8.30
N LEU A 16 13.26 -14.63 7.40
CA LEU A 16 14.07 -14.42 6.17
C LEU A 16 15.04 -13.22 6.24
N LEU A 17 15.14 -12.55 7.40
CA LEU A 17 15.81 -11.24 7.53
C LEU A 17 17.13 -11.25 8.31
N GLY A 18 17.67 -12.43 8.64
CA GLY A 18 18.96 -12.54 9.33
C GLY A 18 20.09 -11.89 8.52
N GLY A 19 20.53 -10.70 8.93
CA GLY A 19 21.67 -9.97 8.34
C GLY A 19 21.36 -8.63 7.65
N MET A 20 20.10 -8.19 7.59
CA MET A 20 19.73 -6.94 6.93
C MET A 20 19.67 -5.74 7.89
N SER A 21 20.13 -4.57 7.43
CA SER A 21 19.96 -3.31 8.19
C SER A 21 18.47 -3.02 8.42
N GLN A 22 18.13 -2.41 9.56
CA GLN A 22 16.75 -2.11 9.95
C GLN A 22 16.00 -1.29 8.88
N VAL A 23 16.70 -0.36 8.20
CA VAL A 23 16.16 0.42 7.08
C VAL A 23 15.75 -0.47 5.90
N SER A 24 16.57 -1.46 5.57
CA SER A 24 16.30 -2.39 4.47
C SER A 24 15.12 -3.33 4.78
N GLN A 25 14.98 -3.74 6.04
CA GLN A 25 13.83 -4.54 6.50
C GLN A 25 12.52 -3.74 6.42
N MET A 26 12.54 -2.46 6.83
CA MET A 26 11.38 -1.58 6.74
C MET A 26 10.93 -1.33 5.30
N LYS A 27 11.87 -1.14 4.37
CA LYS A 27 11.55 -0.99 2.95
C LYS A 27 10.85 -2.22 2.38
N LYS A 28 11.38 -3.41 2.70
CA LYS A 28 10.78 -4.70 2.29
C LYS A 28 9.37 -4.89 2.86
N LYS A 29 9.11 -4.42 4.09
CA LYS A 29 7.78 -4.43 4.69
C LYS A 29 6.78 -3.59 3.87
N TYR A 30 7.13 -2.37 3.47
CA TYR A 30 6.26 -1.54 2.63
C TYR A 30 6.00 -2.18 1.26
N ILE A 31 7.04 -2.73 0.63
CA ILE A 31 6.91 -3.47 -0.64
C ILE A 31 5.89 -4.61 -0.50
N GLY A 32 5.97 -5.41 0.57
CA GLY A 32 5.03 -6.49 0.83
C GLY A 32 3.58 -6.02 0.97
N TYR A 33 3.35 -4.91 1.66
CA TYR A 33 2.01 -4.32 1.77
C TYR A 33 1.49 -3.80 0.43
N THR A 34 2.34 -3.11 -0.34
CA THR A 34 1.95 -2.62 -1.67
C THR A 34 1.56 -3.78 -2.59
N HIS A 35 2.30 -4.90 -2.56
CA HIS A 35 1.93 -6.12 -3.30
C HIS A 35 0.59 -6.69 -2.84
N PHE A 36 0.35 -6.75 -1.53
CA PHE A 36 -0.92 -7.24 -0.99
C PHE A 36 -2.10 -6.38 -1.48
N VAL A 37 -1.98 -5.06 -1.44
CA VAL A 37 -3.04 -4.15 -1.92
C VAL A 37 -3.22 -4.26 -3.43
N LYS A 38 -2.13 -4.35 -4.21
CA LYS A 38 -2.22 -4.58 -5.67
C LYS A 38 -3.02 -5.85 -5.99
N LEU A 39 -2.65 -6.98 -5.38
CA LEU A 39 -3.35 -8.25 -5.59
C LEU A 39 -4.81 -8.15 -5.15
N ALA A 40 -5.09 -7.50 -4.01
CA ALA A 40 -6.45 -7.33 -3.52
C ALA A 40 -7.32 -6.52 -4.51
N ILE A 41 -6.74 -5.53 -5.20
CA ILE A 41 -7.40 -4.75 -6.25
C ILE A 41 -7.60 -5.60 -7.51
N GLU A 42 -6.56 -6.31 -7.97
CA GLU A 42 -6.63 -7.18 -9.15
C GLU A 42 -7.70 -8.28 -9.03
N PHE A 43 -7.87 -8.83 -7.82
CA PHE A 43 -8.91 -9.85 -7.55
C PHE A 43 -10.28 -9.26 -7.19
N GLY A 44 -10.43 -7.94 -7.15
CA GLY A 44 -11.70 -7.29 -6.80
C GLY A 44 -12.19 -7.64 -5.38
N GLY A 45 -11.25 -7.75 -4.43
CA GLY A 45 -11.54 -8.15 -3.06
C GLY A 45 -12.15 -7.05 -2.20
N ARG A 46 -12.21 -7.30 -0.88
CA ARG A 46 -12.49 -6.28 0.13
C ARG A 46 -11.28 -6.11 1.03
N LEU A 47 -10.96 -4.86 1.35
CA LEU A 47 -9.79 -4.52 2.15
C LEU A 47 -10.17 -3.63 3.33
N ILE A 48 -9.53 -3.86 4.47
CA ILE A 48 -9.54 -2.97 5.63
C ILE A 48 -8.10 -2.76 6.06
N LEU A 49 -7.74 -1.51 6.34
CA LEU A 49 -6.44 -1.16 6.90
C LEU A 49 -6.55 -1.09 8.42
N LEU A 50 -5.86 -1.99 9.11
CA LEU A 50 -5.86 -2.08 10.58
C LEU A 50 -4.56 -1.56 11.21
N ARG A 51 -3.58 -1.15 10.40
CA ARG A 51 -2.25 -0.75 10.87
C ARG A 51 -2.19 0.75 11.10
N ASP A 52 -1.52 1.14 12.20
CA ASP A 52 -1.34 2.54 12.61
C ASP A 52 0.00 3.14 12.18
N ASP A 53 0.92 2.34 11.65
CA ASP A 53 2.28 2.76 11.30
C ASP A 53 2.47 3.06 9.80
N ILE A 54 1.39 2.96 9.02
CA ILE A 54 1.41 3.15 7.56
C ILE A 54 0.25 4.01 7.09
N GLU A 55 0.43 4.60 5.91
CA GLU A 55 -0.64 5.16 5.10
C GLU A 55 -0.64 4.48 3.73
N CYS A 56 -1.84 4.21 3.22
CA CYS A 56 -2.03 3.61 1.90
C CYS A 56 -2.73 4.61 1.00
N TYR A 57 -2.19 4.76 -0.20
CA TYR A 57 -2.70 5.65 -1.24
C TYR A 57 -2.85 4.88 -2.54
N TYR A 58 -3.78 5.31 -3.38
CA TYR A 58 -3.84 4.86 -4.76
C TYR A 58 -4.08 6.05 -5.69
N LEU A 59 -3.59 5.92 -6.91
CA LEU A 59 -3.81 6.86 -7.99
C LEU A 59 -4.85 6.28 -8.94
N ASN A 60 -5.84 7.06 -9.33
CA ASN A 60 -6.85 6.68 -10.33
C ASN A 60 -7.07 7.84 -11.29
N GLY A 61 -6.67 7.70 -12.56
CA GLY A 61 -6.83 8.75 -13.56
C GLY A 61 -6.07 10.04 -13.22
N GLY A 62 -4.99 9.93 -12.43
CA GLY A 62 -4.23 11.07 -11.93
C GLY A 62 -4.78 11.71 -10.65
N GLU A 63 -5.90 11.22 -10.10
CA GLU A 63 -6.42 11.63 -8.79
C GLU A 63 -5.78 10.80 -7.68
N VAL A 64 -5.33 11.47 -6.63
CA VAL A 64 -4.69 10.86 -5.46
C VAL A 64 -5.75 10.59 -4.40
N HIS A 65 -5.88 9.32 -4.01
CA HIS A 65 -6.81 8.90 -2.98
C HIS A 65 -6.07 8.27 -1.81
N ARG A 66 -6.47 8.65 -0.60
CA ARG A 66 -6.03 8.01 0.64
C ARG A 66 -7.05 6.94 1.03
N MET A 67 -6.54 5.78 1.46
CA MET A 67 -7.35 4.80 2.16
C MET A 67 -7.30 5.07 3.66
N GLU A 68 -8.46 5.28 4.25
CA GLU A 68 -8.67 5.53 5.67
C GLU A 68 -8.59 4.24 6.48
N LYS A 69 -8.07 4.38 7.70
CA LYS A 69 -7.99 3.29 8.66
C LYS A 69 -9.40 2.85 9.07
N ASP A 70 -9.58 1.56 9.32
CA ASP A 70 -10.83 0.96 9.81
C ASP A 70 -12.04 1.16 8.86
N CYS A 71 -11.80 1.62 7.63
CA CYS A 71 -12.79 1.70 6.56
C CYS A 71 -12.76 0.44 5.69
N PHE A 72 -13.95 -0.02 5.31
CA PHE A 72 -14.12 -1.09 4.32
C PHE A 72 -14.01 -0.53 2.91
N TYR A 73 -13.05 -1.03 2.14
CA TYR A 73 -12.91 -0.73 0.72
C TYR A 73 -13.38 -1.91 -0.11
N ASP A 74 -14.40 -1.68 -0.94
CA ASP A 74 -14.74 -2.60 -2.03
C ASP A 74 -13.79 -2.30 -3.20
N LEU A 75 -12.85 -3.20 -3.45
CA LEU A 75 -11.81 -2.99 -4.45
C LEU A 75 -12.27 -3.36 -5.85
N SER A 76 -13.42 -4.01 -6.00
CA SER A 76 -13.98 -4.35 -7.32
C SER A 76 -14.36 -3.13 -8.16
N ILE A 77 -14.53 -1.97 -7.52
CA ILE A 77 -14.85 -0.69 -8.16
C ILE A 77 -13.64 0.25 -8.30
N ILE A 78 -12.50 -0.09 -7.68
CA ILE A 78 -11.30 0.74 -7.70
C ILE A 78 -10.47 0.37 -8.93
N LYS A 79 -10.29 1.34 -9.83
CA LYS A 79 -9.35 1.25 -10.96
C LYS A 79 -8.12 2.06 -10.63
N ALA A 80 -7.16 1.45 -9.94
CA ALA A 80 -5.92 2.13 -9.59
C ALA A 80 -4.89 1.97 -10.73
N ASP A 81 -4.19 3.05 -11.06
CA ASP A 81 -3.02 3.06 -11.94
C ASP A 81 -1.74 2.74 -11.15
N VAL A 82 -1.68 3.24 -9.91
CA VAL A 82 -0.56 3.03 -8.98
C VAL A 82 -1.11 2.90 -7.57
N VAL A 83 -0.56 1.99 -6.79
CA VAL A 83 -0.78 1.90 -5.34
C VAL A 83 0.52 2.22 -4.61
N ALA A 84 0.42 2.90 -3.48
CA ALA A 84 1.55 3.26 -2.63
C ALA A 84 1.24 2.95 -1.16
N VAL A 85 2.24 2.43 -0.45
CA VAL A 85 2.24 2.31 1.00
C VAL A 85 3.46 3.02 1.55
N ILE A 86 3.23 4.01 2.41
CA ILE A 86 4.26 4.87 2.99
C ILE A 86 4.19 4.85 4.52
N PRO A 87 5.26 5.25 5.23
CA PRO A 87 5.20 5.44 6.67
C PRO A 87 4.12 6.49 7.02
N LYS A 88 3.46 6.30 8.16
CA LYS A 88 2.58 7.33 8.70
C LYS A 88 3.36 8.64 8.95
N ASP A 89 2.67 9.77 8.80
CA ASP A 89 3.20 11.13 9.02
C ASP A 89 4.34 11.53 8.06
N ALA A 90 4.55 10.77 6.97
CA ALA A 90 5.52 11.14 5.94
C ALA A 90 5.10 12.40 5.15
N GLY A 91 3.83 12.83 5.26
CA GLY A 91 3.30 14.06 4.64
C GLY A 91 3.38 14.10 3.11
N THR A 92 3.75 12.99 2.45
CA THR A 92 4.18 12.98 1.05
C THR A 92 3.09 13.39 0.08
N PHE A 93 1.83 13.07 0.39
CA PHE A 93 0.66 13.38 -0.44
C PHE A 93 -0.37 14.25 0.28
N GLN A 94 -0.02 14.84 1.42
CA GLN A 94 -0.96 15.62 2.21
C GLN A 94 -1.37 16.89 1.45
N GLY A 95 -2.67 17.05 1.19
CA GLY A 95 -3.21 18.18 0.42
C GLY A 95 -3.04 18.08 -1.09
N ILE A 96 -2.39 17.04 -1.61
CA ILE A 96 -2.24 16.80 -3.04
C ILE A 96 -3.48 16.07 -3.54
N LYS A 97 -4.21 16.70 -4.48
CA LYS A 97 -5.42 16.11 -5.09
C LYS A 97 -5.12 15.34 -6.38
N THR A 98 -4.19 15.85 -7.17
CA THR A 98 -3.83 15.26 -8.47
C THR A 98 -2.32 15.22 -8.62
N LEU A 99 -1.83 14.16 -9.27
CA LEU A 99 -0.41 13.96 -9.50
C LEU A 99 -0.18 13.02 -10.70
N PRO A 100 0.80 13.29 -11.58
CA PRO A 100 1.17 12.35 -12.63
C PRO A 100 1.64 11.01 -12.06
N GLY A 101 1.36 9.91 -12.76
CA GLY A 101 1.67 8.54 -12.33
C GLY A 101 3.14 8.32 -11.94
N ASP A 102 4.07 8.80 -12.77
CA ASP A 102 5.50 8.69 -12.50
C ASP A 102 5.91 9.47 -11.25
N ALA A 103 5.40 10.71 -11.10
CA ALA A 103 5.68 11.54 -9.93
C ALA A 103 5.10 10.95 -8.65
N PHE A 104 3.91 10.35 -8.71
CA PHE A 104 3.31 9.63 -7.59
C PHE A 104 4.18 8.45 -7.17
N ARG A 105 4.58 7.62 -8.13
CA ARG A 105 5.42 6.44 -7.91
C ARG A 105 6.77 6.82 -7.30
N ASP A 106 7.44 7.82 -7.86
CA ASP A 106 8.79 8.20 -7.44
C ASP A 106 8.79 8.82 -6.03
N ASN A 107 7.80 9.66 -5.72
CA ASN A 107 7.64 10.23 -4.38
C ASN A 107 7.34 9.13 -3.34
N ALA A 108 6.44 8.19 -3.65
CA ALA A 108 6.16 7.07 -2.77
C ALA A 108 7.39 6.15 -2.60
N ASN A 109 8.11 5.82 -3.67
CA ASN A 109 9.31 4.99 -3.62
C ASN A 109 10.48 5.65 -2.90
N ARG A 110 10.47 6.97 -2.67
CA ARG A 110 11.47 7.64 -1.83
C ARG A 110 11.31 7.26 -0.36
N VAL A 111 10.09 7.26 0.16
CA VAL A 111 9.80 7.09 1.60
C VAL A 111 9.25 5.72 1.98
N GLY A 112 8.56 5.06 1.06
CA GLY A 112 7.83 3.80 1.26
C GLY A 112 7.97 2.90 0.04
N ALA A 113 6.88 2.41 -0.53
CA ALA A 113 6.90 1.62 -1.75
C ALA A 113 5.66 1.89 -2.61
N ALA A 114 5.83 1.86 -3.93
CA ALA A 114 4.75 1.96 -4.89
C ALA A 114 4.85 0.89 -5.98
N LEU A 115 3.69 0.47 -6.48
CA LEU A 115 3.54 -0.48 -7.57
C LEU A 115 2.50 0.05 -8.56
N SER A 116 2.88 0.08 -9.83
CA SER A 116 1.96 0.33 -10.93
C SER A 116 1.19 -0.95 -11.27
N PHE A 117 -0.01 -0.79 -11.81
CA PHE A 117 -0.83 -1.90 -12.28
C PHE A 117 -0.33 -2.44 -13.62
#